data_AF-A0A3Q7EFL0-F1
#
_entry.id   AF-A0A3Q7EFL0-F1
#
_cell.length_a   1.000
_cell.length_b   1.000
_cell.length_c   1.000
_cell.angle_alpha   90.00
_cell.angle_beta   90.00
_cell.angle_gamma   90.00
#
_symmetry.space_group_name_H-M   'P 1'
#
loop_
_entity.id
_entity.type
_entity.pdbx_description
1 polymer ?
#
loop_
_entity_poly.entity_id
_entity_poly.type
_entity_poly.pdbx_seq_one_letter_code
_entity_poly.pdbx_strand_id
1 'polypeptide(L)'
;MPMKGSKVLGMVVLGLLLIVEFASGMNICNMDDDGLTSCKPSVTQPNPVEPSASCCEALSGADLQCLCSYRNSFVLPSLGIDPELALALPTKCNLTSPSNC
;
A
#
# COMPACT_ATOMS: atom_id res chain seq x y z
N MET A 1 -42.96 27.47 12.06
CA MET A 1 -41.92 28.47 11.73
C MET A 1 -41.24 28.02 10.44
N PRO A 2 -41.38 28.75 9.32
CA PRO A 2 -40.86 28.34 8.01
C PRO A 2 -39.32 28.36 7.99
N MET A 3 -38.70 27.19 7.99
CA MET A 3 -37.25 27.03 7.88
C MET A 3 -36.82 27.23 6.42
N LYS A 4 -36.06 28.31 6.18
CA LYS A 4 -35.52 28.77 4.90
C LYS A 4 -34.74 27.65 4.17
N GLY A 5 -35.34 27.02 3.17
CA GLY A 5 -34.74 25.95 2.36
C GLY A 5 -33.49 26.36 1.55
N SER A 6 -33.24 27.66 1.36
CA SER A 6 -32.10 28.16 0.58
C SER A 6 -30.75 28.05 1.29
N LYS A 7 -30.72 28.09 2.63
CA LYS A 7 -29.48 28.03 3.42
C LYS A 7 -29.00 26.61 3.64
N VAL A 8 -29.93 25.67 3.73
CA VAL A 8 -29.65 24.24 3.90
C VAL A 8 -29.01 23.67 2.63
N LEU A 9 -29.51 24.06 1.46
CA LEU A 9 -28.94 23.64 0.17
C LEU A 9 -27.51 24.15 -0.01
N GLY A 10 -27.23 25.41 0.34
CA GLY A 10 -25.88 25.97 0.29
C GLY A 10 -24.89 25.25 1.22
N MET A 11 -25.33 24.87 2.42
CA MET A 11 -24.48 24.17 3.41
C MET A 11 -24.22 22.70 3.04
N VAL A 12 -25.20 22.03 2.42
CA VAL A 12 -25.06 20.66 1.93
C VAL A 12 -24.13 20.60 0.72
N VAL A 13 -24.27 21.54 -0.23
CA VAL A 13 -23.38 21.63 -1.41
C VAL A 13 -21.93 21.93 -0.99
N LEU A 14 -21.72 22.83 -0.01
CA LEU A 14 -20.37 23.13 0.48
C LEU A 14 -19.74 21.96 1.24
N GLY A 15 -20.54 21.16 1.95
CA GLY A 15 -20.08 19.93 2.62
C GLY A 15 -19.71 18.81 1.65
N LEU A 16 -20.43 18.68 0.53
CA LEU A 16 -20.14 17.69 -0.52
C LEU A 16 -18.87 17.99 -1.34
N LEU A 17 -18.44 19.25 -1.40
CA LEU A 17 -17.21 19.65 -2.10
C LEU A 17 -15.93 19.34 -1.31
N LEU A 18 -16.02 19.04 -0.01
CA LEU A 18 -14.85 18.74 0.84
C LEU A 18 -14.50 17.24 0.89
N ILE A 19 -15.34 16.37 0.33
CA ILE A 19 -15.16 14.90 0.41
C ILE A 19 -14.44 14.32 -0.82
N VAL A 20 -14.13 15.12 -1.83
CA VAL A 20 -13.65 14.64 -3.14
C VAL A 20 -12.14 14.44 -3.26
N GLU A 21 -11.35 14.64 -2.19
CA GLU A 21 -9.88 14.49 -2.28
C GLU A 21 -9.34 13.11 -1.87
N PHE A 22 -10.19 12.16 -1.47
CA PHE A 22 -9.74 10.83 -1.02
C PHE A 22 -9.85 9.74 -2.09
N ALA A 23 -9.46 10.04 -3.33
CA ALA A 23 -9.45 9.09 -4.44
C ALA A 23 -8.07 8.92 -5.10
N SER A 24 -6.99 9.35 -4.43
CA SER A 24 -5.64 8.92 -4.78
C SER A 24 -5.43 7.53 -4.17
N GLY A 25 -5.21 6.51 -5.03
CA GLY A 25 -4.84 5.17 -4.59
C GLY A 25 -3.79 5.22 -3.47
N MET A 26 -3.95 4.35 -2.48
CA MET A 26 -3.10 4.39 -1.29
C MET A 26 -1.70 3.94 -1.68
N ASN A 27 -0.83 4.90 -1.97
CA ASN A 27 0.57 4.62 -2.23
C ASN A 27 1.26 4.30 -0.88
N ILE A 28 1.63 3.04 -0.67
CA ILE A 28 2.32 2.59 0.55
C ILE A 28 3.79 2.47 0.20
N CYS A 29 4.63 3.28 0.85
CA CYS A 29 6.08 3.23 0.67
C CYS A 29 6.51 3.33 -0.80
N ASN A 30 5.87 4.25 -1.55
CA ASN A 30 6.07 4.44 -2.98
C ASN A 30 5.71 3.23 -3.87
N MET A 31 4.85 2.32 -3.39
CA MET A 31 4.16 1.31 -4.17
C MET A 31 2.64 1.54 -4.20
N ASP A 32 2.06 1.53 -5.39
CA ASP A 32 0.62 1.46 -5.58
C ASP A 32 0.06 0.03 -5.31
N ASP A 33 -1.26 -0.07 -5.29
CA ASP A 33 -1.97 -1.33 -5.05
C ASP A 33 -1.62 -2.43 -6.08
N ASP A 34 -1.41 -2.09 -7.35
CA ASP A 34 -1.02 -3.07 -8.38
C ASP A 34 0.41 -3.57 -8.14
N GLY A 35 1.32 -2.66 -7.76
CA GLY A 35 2.67 -3.00 -7.34
C GLY A 35 2.68 -4.00 -6.16
N LEU A 36 1.95 -3.68 -5.09
CA LEU A 36 1.88 -4.54 -3.89
C LEU A 36 1.22 -5.90 -4.19
N THR A 37 0.13 -5.91 -4.95
CA THR A 37 -0.58 -7.14 -5.29
C THR A 37 0.25 -8.05 -6.19
N SER A 38 1.07 -7.48 -7.09
CA SER A 38 1.99 -8.25 -7.91
C SER A 38 3.09 -8.95 -7.11
N CYS A 39 3.50 -8.38 -5.97
CA CYS A 39 4.51 -8.97 -5.08
C CYS A 39 3.94 -9.93 -4.05
N LYS A 40 2.67 -9.79 -3.68
CA LYS A 40 1.98 -10.64 -2.70
C LYS A 40 2.24 -12.15 -2.85
N PRO A 41 2.11 -12.78 -4.05
CA PRO A 41 2.27 -14.23 -4.15
C PRO A 41 3.71 -14.72 -3.86
N SER A 42 4.71 -13.84 -3.91
CA SER A 42 6.11 -14.17 -3.57
C SER A 42 6.43 -14.05 -2.09
N VAL A 43 5.54 -13.42 -1.32
CA VAL A 43 5.71 -13.16 0.13
C VAL A 43 4.62 -13.82 0.97
N THR A 44 3.85 -14.75 0.40
CA THR A 44 2.78 -15.48 1.08
C THR A 44 3.14 -16.96 1.20
N GLN A 45 2.97 -17.51 2.41
CA GLN A 45 3.09 -18.94 2.70
C GLN A 45 1.82 -19.72 2.32
N PRO A 46 1.88 -21.05 2.12
CA PRO A 46 3.03 -21.94 2.28
C PRO A 46 3.92 -22.09 1.04
N ASN A 47 3.44 -21.71 -0.15
CA ASN A 47 4.15 -21.93 -1.41
C ASN A 47 4.41 -20.59 -2.12
N PRO A 48 5.40 -19.80 -1.65
CA PRO A 48 5.74 -18.56 -2.32
C PRO A 48 6.27 -18.84 -3.72
N VAL A 49 5.83 -18.05 -4.70
CA VAL A 49 6.32 -18.13 -6.08
C VAL A 49 7.48 -17.17 -6.32
N GLU A 50 8.26 -17.42 -7.36
CA GLU A 50 9.28 -16.46 -7.80
C GLU A 50 8.66 -15.10 -8.16
N PRO A 51 9.34 -13.98 -7.82
CA PRO A 51 8.82 -12.65 -8.11
C PRO A 51 8.66 -12.43 -9.60
N SER A 52 7.53 -11.85 -9.99
CA SER A 52 7.30 -11.42 -11.36
C SER A 52 8.18 -10.21 -11.70
N ALA A 53 8.40 -9.98 -13.00
CA ALA A 53 9.09 -8.77 -13.45
C ALA A 53 8.39 -7.48 -12.98
N SER A 54 7.05 -7.46 -12.98
CA SER A 54 6.26 -6.32 -12.50
C SER A 54 6.45 -6.06 -11.01
N CYS A 55 6.58 -7.12 -10.20
CA CYS A 55 6.88 -6.97 -8.77
C CYS A 55 8.27 -6.35 -8.56
N CYS A 56 9.28 -6.85 -9.26
CA CYS A 56 10.64 -6.31 -9.13
C CYS A 56 10.74 -4.87 -9.66
N GLU A 57 10.01 -4.53 -10.72
CA GLU A 57 9.90 -3.15 -11.21
C GLU A 57 9.26 -2.24 -10.17
N ALA A 58 8.14 -2.65 -9.58
CA ALA A 58 7.49 -1.89 -8.51
C ALA A 58 8.39 -1.72 -7.28
N LEU A 59 9.11 -2.77 -6.87
CA LEU A 59 10.09 -2.71 -5.77
C LEU A 59 11.28 -1.81 -6.07
N SER A 60 11.69 -1.68 -7.33
CA SER A 60 12.81 -0.81 -7.70
C SER A 60 12.52 0.67 -7.46
N GLY A 61 11.25 1.07 -7.53
CA GLY A 61 10.77 2.40 -7.18
C GLY A 61 10.34 2.54 -5.71
N ALA A 62 10.24 1.43 -4.97
CA ALA A 62 9.72 1.44 -3.61
C ALA A 62 10.70 2.03 -2.59
N ASP A 63 10.16 2.62 -1.54
CA ASP A 63 10.90 2.95 -0.33
C ASP A 63 11.04 1.70 0.55
N LEU A 64 12.13 0.96 0.33
CA LEU A 64 12.41 -0.28 1.05
C LEU A 64 12.58 -0.06 2.57
N GLN A 65 13.03 1.12 3.01
CA GLN A 65 13.12 1.42 4.44
C GLN A 65 11.72 1.70 5.01
N CYS A 66 10.87 2.43 4.31
CA CYS A 66 9.46 2.52 4.69
C CYS A 66 8.82 1.13 4.80
N LEU A 67 9.03 0.24 3.83
CA LEU A 67 8.51 -1.14 3.90
C LEU A 67 9.09 -1.92 5.10
N CYS A 68 10.37 -1.71 5.41
CA CYS A 68 11.03 -2.30 6.58
C CYS A 68 10.31 -1.96 7.90
N SER A 69 9.77 -0.75 8.02
CA SER A 69 9.02 -0.33 9.22
C SER A 69 7.77 -1.20 9.49
N TYR A 70 7.23 -1.87 8.47
CA TYR A 70 6.10 -2.78 8.59
C TYR A 70 6.48 -4.19 9.03
N ARG A 71 7.77 -4.54 9.11
CA ARG A 71 8.26 -5.88 9.48
C ARG A 71 7.54 -6.48 10.69
N ASN A 72 7.37 -5.67 11.74
CA ASN A 72 6.76 -6.08 13.01
C ASN A 72 5.28 -5.68 13.11
N SER A 73 4.67 -5.23 12.01
CA SER A 73 3.28 -4.80 12.00
C SER A 73 2.35 -6.00 12.02
N PHE A 74 1.35 -5.94 12.90
CA PHE A 74 0.30 -6.96 12.99
C PHE A 74 -0.55 -7.06 11.71
N VAL A 75 -0.45 -6.09 10.82
CA VAL A 75 -1.19 -6.10 9.54
C VAL A 75 -0.62 -7.13 8.55
N LEU A 76 0.69 -7.43 8.56
CA LEU A 76 1.28 -8.35 7.59
C LEU A 76 0.69 -9.76 7.69
N PRO A 77 0.62 -10.40 8.89
CA PRO A 77 0.01 -11.71 9.03
C PRO A 77 -1.47 -11.73 8.65
N SER A 78 -2.22 -10.65 8.93
CA SER A 78 -3.64 -10.56 8.57
C SER A 78 -3.87 -10.52 7.05
N LEU A 79 -2.88 -10.07 6.27
CA LEU A 79 -2.89 -10.06 4.81
C LEU A 79 -2.31 -11.35 4.20
N GLY A 80 -1.84 -12.27 5.04
CA GLY A 80 -1.13 -13.48 4.63
C GLY A 80 0.30 -13.21 4.14
N ILE A 81 0.88 -12.07 4.52
CA ILE A 81 2.26 -11.72 4.19
C ILE A 81 3.18 -12.26 5.30
N ASP A 82 4.16 -13.04 4.89
CA ASP A 82 5.24 -13.51 5.75
C ASP A 82 6.36 -12.46 5.76
N PRO A 83 6.73 -11.92 6.93
CA PRO A 83 7.71 -10.85 7.01
C PRO A 83 9.10 -11.31 6.56
N GLU A 84 9.51 -12.55 6.82
CA GLU A 84 10.83 -13.05 6.41
C GLU A 84 10.93 -13.18 4.88
N LEU A 85 9.86 -13.64 4.23
CA LEU A 85 9.78 -13.66 2.77
C LEU A 85 9.77 -12.24 2.16
N ALA A 86 9.05 -11.31 2.79
CA ALA A 86 9.00 -9.91 2.35
C ALA A 86 10.37 -9.23 2.44
N LEU A 87 11.15 -9.51 3.49
CA LEU A 87 12.51 -8.98 3.65
C LEU A 87 13.54 -9.61 2.70
N ALA A 88 13.31 -10.86 2.30
CA ALA A 88 14.15 -11.54 1.31
C ALA A 88 13.85 -11.11 -0.14
N LEU A 89 12.68 -10.53 -0.39
CA LEU A 89 12.18 -10.19 -1.73
C LEU A 89 13.09 -9.20 -2.50
N PRO A 90 13.63 -8.11 -1.91
CA PRO A 90 14.54 -7.21 -2.60
C PRO A 90 15.74 -7.94 -3.18
N THR A 91 16.35 -8.84 -2.40
CA THR A 91 17.51 -9.63 -2.84
C THR A 91 17.16 -10.54 -4.02
N LYS A 92 15.97 -11.16 -4.04
CA LYS A 92 15.50 -11.96 -5.18
C LYS A 92 15.31 -11.13 -6.45
N CYS A 93 14.97 -9.86 -6.30
CA CYS A 93 14.90 -8.89 -7.40
C CYS A 93 16.24 -8.22 -7.73
N ASN A 94 17.36 -8.67 -7.15
CA ASN A 94 18.68 -8.05 -7.27
C ASN A 94 18.74 -6.59 -6.78
N LEU A 95 17.91 -6.23 -5.81
CA LEU A 95 17.88 -4.93 -5.16
C LEU A 95 18.64 -4.97 -3.83
N THR A 96 19.21 -3.84 -3.43
CA THR A 96 19.88 -3.70 -2.14
C THR A 96 18.86 -3.58 -1.02
N SER A 97 18.89 -4.51 -0.06
CA SER A 97 18.07 -4.41 1.16
C SER A 97 18.58 -3.29 2.08
N PRO A 98 17.68 -2.57 2.77
CA PRO A 98 18.07 -1.53 3.71
C PRO A 98 18.79 -2.14 4.92
N SER A 99 19.87 -1.50 5.36
CA SER A 99 20.60 -1.89 6.57
C SER A 99 19.73 -1.72 7.82
N ASN A 100 19.70 -2.73 8.69
CA ASN A 100 18.84 -2.85 9.89
C ASN A 100 17.36 -3.16 9.60
N CYS A 101 17.10 -3.76 8.44
CA CYS A 101 16.09 -4.80 8.31
C CYS A 101 16.79 -6.16 8.37
#